data_AF-A0AA89BQT9-F1
#
_entry.id   AF-A0AA89BQT9-F1
#
_cell.length_a   1.000
_cell.length_b   1.000
_cell.length_c   1.000
_cell.angle_alpha   90.00
_cell.angle_beta   90.00
_cell.angle_gamma   90.00
#
_symmetry.space_group_name_H-M   'P 1'
#
loop_
_entity.id
_entity.type
_entity.pdbx_description
1 polymer ?
#
loop_
_entity_poly.entity_id
_entity_poly.type
_entity_poly.pdbx_seq_one_letter_code
_entity_poly.pdbx_strand_id
1 'polypeptide(L)' 'MCGDFQNEFYKIEAVRNRFVVSNSIVIGGQTRRVNKIMTFKMVWLTDNYLEPMQALAGELQRRQEAARRRRNDRCVVM' A
#
# COMPACT_ATOMS: atom_id res chain seq x y z
N MET A 1 -29.42 -0.91 7.60
CA MET A 1 -28.16 -0.14 7.73
C MET A 1 -27.03 -1.17 7.60
N CYS A 2 -26.71 -1.59 6.37
CA CYS A 2 -25.86 -2.76 6.13
C CYS A 2 -24.43 -2.33 5.79
N GLY A 3 -23.47 -2.82 6.58
CA GLY A 3 -22.05 -2.91 6.21
C GLY A 3 -21.13 -2.10 7.11
N ASP A 4 -20.46 -2.76 8.05
CA ASP A 4 -19.24 -2.24 8.68
C ASP A 4 -18.10 -2.25 7.63
N PHE A 5 -18.17 -1.33 6.66
CA PHE A 5 -17.13 -1.19 5.65
C PHE A 5 -15.83 -0.75 6.33
N GLN A 6 -14.74 -1.49 6.07
CA GLN A 6 -13.42 -1.19 6.61
C GLN A 6 -12.66 -0.19 5.71
N ASN A 7 -13.24 0.18 4.56
CA ASN A 7 -12.76 1.21 3.64
C ASN A 7 -13.92 1.90 2.89
N GLU A 8 -13.76 3.19 2.58
CA GLU A 8 -14.71 3.98 1.81
C GLU A 8 -13.98 5.04 0.95
N PHE A 9 -14.49 5.31 -0.26
CA PHE A 9 -13.98 6.34 -1.14
C PHE A 9 -14.90 7.57 -1.15
N TYR A 10 -14.37 8.72 -0.74
CA TYR A 10 -15.05 10.00 -0.85
C TYR A 10 -14.60 10.75 -2.10
N LYS A 11 -15.56 11.21 -2.91
CA LYS A 11 -15.29 12.11 -4.02
C LYS A 11 -15.21 13.54 -3.51
N ILE A 12 -14.20 14.28 -3.93
CA ILE A 12 -14.09 15.71 -3.62
C ILE A 12 -15.03 16.44 -4.59
N GLU A 13 -16.29 16.55 -4.21
CA GLU A 13 -17.25 17.47 -4.82
C GLU A 13 -17.29 18.72 -3.93
N ALA A 14 -17.33 19.92 -4.51
CA ALA A 14 -17.24 21.17 -3.75
C ALA A 14 -18.40 21.31 -2.74
N VAL A 15 -18.21 20.83 -1.50
CA VAL A 15 -19.24 20.92 -0.46
C VAL A 15 -19.19 22.32 0.15
N ARG A 16 -20.31 23.03 0.01
CA ARG A 16 -20.48 24.46 0.31
C ARG A 16 -20.45 24.83 1.79
N ASN A 17 -20.22 23.89 2.72
CA ASN A 17 -20.16 24.19 4.15
C ASN A 17 -19.16 23.28 4.88
N ARG A 18 -18.11 23.90 5.44
CA ARG A 18 -17.27 23.40 6.55
C ARG A 18 -16.30 22.23 6.32
N PHE A 19 -15.55 22.24 5.23
CA PHE A 19 -14.15 21.79 5.27
C PHE A 19 -13.34 22.74 4.37
N VAL A 20 -12.15 23.16 4.81
CA VAL A 20 -11.23 23.88 3.93
C VAL A 20 -10.73 22.84 2.90
N VAL A 21 -11.48 22.70 1.82
CA VAL A 21 -11.20 21.76 0.72
C VAL A 21 -10.27 22.47 -0.26
N SER A 22 -8.97 22.20 -0.15
CA SER A 22 -8.04 22.57 -1.21
C SER A 22 -8.17 21.54 -2.33
N ASN A 23 -8.56 21.98 -3.54
CA ASN A 23 -8.64 21.15 -4.76
C ASN A 23 -7.28 20.63 -5.24
N SER A 24 -6.21 20.95 -4.49
CA SER A 24 -4.88 20.44 -4.67
C SER A 24 -4.22 20.17 -3.32
N ILE A 25 -3.55 19.04 -3.20
CA ILE A 25 -2.66 18.75 -2.09
C ILE A 25 -1.22 18.64 -2.61
N VAL A 26 -0.28 19.11 -1.80
CA VAL A 26 1.15 18.97 -2.09
C VAL A 26 1.59 17.65 -1.47
N ILE A 27 1.89 16.67 -2.32
CA ILE A 27 2.50 15.39 -1.90
C ILE A 27 3.91 15.37 -2.48
N GLY A 28 4.93 15.35 -1.63
CA GLY A 28 6.33 15.33 -2.06
C GLY A 28 6.74 16.53 -2.93
N GLY A 29 6.20 17.72 -2.66
CA GLY A 29 6.50 18.95 -3.41
C GLY A 29 5.76 19.10 -4.75
N GLN A 30 4.96 18.11 -5.16
CA GLN A 30 4.13 18.20 -6.36
C GLN A 30 2.67 18.47 -6.02
N THR A 31 2.11 19.50 -6.65
CA THR A 31 0.68 19.82 -6.59
C THR A 31 -0.10 18.80 -7.41
N ARG A 32 -0.87 17.94 -6.75
CA ARG A 32 -1.74 16.95 -7.40
C ARG A 32 -3.21 17.32 -7.21
N ARG A 33 -3.97 17.28 -8.32
CA ARG A 33 -5.44 17.38 -8.27
C ARG A 33 -5.98 16.06 -7.76
N VAL A 34 -6.66 16.09 -6.62
CA VAL A 34 -7.26 14.90 -6.02
C VAL A 34 -8.75 14.95 -6.28
N ASN A 35 -9.26 13.93 -6.98
CA ASN A 35 -10.68 13.80 -7.28
C ASN A 35 -11.40 12.86 -6.30
N LYS A 36 -10.65 11.94 -5.65
CA LYS A 36 -11.18 10.97 -4.69
C LYS A 36 -10.15 10.69 -3.59
N ILE A 37 -10.59 10.60 -2.34
CA ILE A 37 -9.81 10.19 -1.18
C ILE A 37 -10.37 8.86 -0.67
N MET A 38 -9.53 7.85 -0.53
CA MET A 38 -9.87 6.62 0.18
C MET A 38 -9.57 6.80 1.66
N THR A 39 -10.54 6.48 2.51
CA THR A 39 -10.32 6.34 3.94
C THR A 39 -10.54 4.89 4.32
N PHE A 40 -9.80 4.41 5.33
CA PHE A 40 -9.88 3.03 5.76
C PHE A 40 -9.53 2.92 7.24
N LYS A 41 -10.08 1.89 7.89
CA LYS A 41 -9.69 1.45 9.23
C LYS A 41 -8.35 0.71 9.13
N MET A 42 -7.54 0.76 10.19
CA MET A 42 -6.22 0.12 10.20
C MET A 42 -6.25 -1.36 9.82
N VAL A 43 -7.30 -2.09 10.21
CA VAL A 43 -7.47 -3.51 9.84
C VAL A 43 -7.48 -3.71 8.31
N TRP A 44 -8.13 -2.83 7.54
CA TRP A 44 -8.11 -2.93 6.08
C TRP A 44 -6.69 -2.78 5.51
N LEU A 45 -5.91 -1.83 6.05
CA LEU A 45 -4.52 -1.60 5.61
C LEU A 45 -3.62 -2.78 5.95
N THR A 46 -3.77 -3.33 7.15
CA THR A 46 -3.03 -4.51 7.59
C THR A 46 -3.28 -5.67 6.63
N ASP A 47 -4.56 -6.02 6.44
CA ASP A 47 -4.96 -7.23 5.70
C ASP A 47 -4.68 -7.11 4.20
N ASN A 48 -4.89 -5.93 3.61
CA ASN A 48 -4.83 -5.76 2.16
C ASN A 48 -3.51 -5.20 1.64
N TYR A 49 -2.65 -4.70 2.52
CA TYR A 49 -1.40 -4.06 2.10
C TYR A 49 -0.18 -4.54 2.89
N LEU A 50 -0.19 -4.39 4.22
CA LEU A 50 1.00 -4.66 5.03
C LEU A 50 1.36 -6.14 5.08
N GLU A 51 0.40 -7.02 5.40
CA GLU A 51 0.64 -8.46 5.48
C GLU A 51 1.04 -9.07 4.12
N PRO A 52 0.34 -8.77 3.00
CA PRO A 52 0.78 -9.24 1.69
C PRO A 52 2.19 -8.77 1.31
N MET A 53 2.55 -7.52 1.62
CA MET A 53 3.88 -6.98 1.36
C MET A 53 4.95 -7.70 2.18
N GLN A 54 4.69 -7.98 3.45
CA GLN A 54 5.60 -8.74 4.31
C GLN A 54 5.76 -10.19 3.83
N ALA A 55 4.66 -10.85 3.45
CA ALA A 55 4.68 -12.20 2.91
C ALA A 55 5.52 -12.29 1.63
N LEU A 56 5.33 -11.33 0.71
CA LEU A 56 6.13 -11.23 -0.52
C LEU A 56 7.61 -10.98 -0.21
N ALA A 57 7.93 -10.08 0.72
CA ALA A 57 9.30 -9.81 1.13
C ALA A 57 9.98 -11.08 1.68
N GLY A 58 9.28 -11.85 2.52
CA GLY A 58 9.78 -13.12 3.04
C GLY A 58 9.96 -14.19 1.96
N GLU A 59 9.09 -14.24 0.96
CA GLU A 59 9.28 -15.11 -0.20
C GLU A 59 10.51 -14.72 -1.03
N LEU A 60 10.67 -13.43 -1.32
CA LEU A 60 11.81 -12.92 -2.07
C LEU A 60 13.13 -13.23 -1.36
N GLN A 61 13.18 -13.05 -0.03
CA GLN A 61 14.34 -13.41 0.76
C GLN A 61 14.67 -14.91 0.66
N ARG A 62 13.68 -15.79 0.83
CA ARG A 62 13.88 -17.25 0.70
C ARG A 62 14.38 -17.65 -0.69
N ARG A 63 13.86 -17.01 -1.75
CA ARG A 63 14.33 -17.24 -3.13
C ARG A 63 15.78 -16.80 -3.32
N GLN A 64 16.17 -15.66 -2.74
CA GLN A 64 17.55 -15.18 -2.78
C GLN A 64 18.50 -16.11 -2.03
N GLU A 65 18.11 -16.56 -0.84
CA GLU A 65 18.90 -17.51 -0.05
C GLU A 65 19.05 -18.86 -0.78
N ALA A 66 17.99 -19.38 -1.38
CA ALA A 66 18.04 -20.61 -2.18
C ALA A 66 18.94 -20.45 -3.42
N ALA A 67 18.87 -19.30 -4.11
CA ALA A 67 19.75 -19.00 -5.24
C ALA A 67 21.22 -18.93 -4.79
N ARG A 68 21.49 -18.33 -3.62
CA ARG A 68 22.83 -18.25 -3.03
C ARG A 68 23.38 -19.63 -2.68
N ARG A 69 22.57 -20.51 -2.07
CA ARG A 69 22.96 -21.90 -1.78
C ARG A 69 23.30 -22.67 -3.06
N ARG A 70 22.44 -22.62 -4.08
CA ARG A 70 22.70 -23.25 -5.39
C ARG A 70 23.97 -22.74 -6.07
N ARG A 71 24.34 -21.48 -5.85
CA ARG A 71 25.60 -20.93 -6.34
C ARG A 71 26.79 -21.45 -5.54
N ASN A 72 26.66 -21.57 -4.22
CA ASN A 72 27.72 -22.09 -3.36
C ASN A 72 27.99 -23.58 -3.64
N ASP A 73 26.95 -24.41 -3.80
CA ASP A 73 27.08 -25.83 -4.10
C ASP A 73 27.79 -26.09 -5.45
N ARG A 74 27.64 -25.17 -6.42
CA ARG A 74 28.38 -25.24 -7.69
C ARG A 74 29.88 -24.94 -7.56
N CYS A 75 30.31 -24.30 -6.48
CA CYS A 75 31.73 -24.03 -6.21
C CYS A 75 32.42 -25.12 -5.35
N VAL A 76 31.68 -26.09 -4.81
CA VAL A 76 32.26 -27.20 -4.02
C VAL A 76 32.55 -28.44 -4.89
N VAL A 77 32.05 -28.47 -6.12
CA VAL A 77 32.40 -29.50 -7.13
C VAL A 77 33.51 -28.94 -8.04
N MET A 78 34.74 -28.87 -7.53
CA MET A 78 35.99 -28.79 -8.30
C MET A 78 37.06 -29.58 -7.56
#